data_AF-A0A9W9JXI3-F1
#
_entry.id   AF-A0A9W9JXI3-F1
#
_cell.length_a   1.000
_cell.length_b   1.000
_cell.length_c   1.000
_cell.angle_alpha   90.00
_cell.angle_beta   90.00
_cell.angle_gamma   90.00
#
_symmetry.space_group_name_H-M   'P 1'
#
loop_
_entity.id
_entity.type
_entity.pdbx_description
1 polymer ?
#
loop_
_entity_poly.entity_id
_entity_poly.type
_entity_poly.pdbx_seq_one_letter_code
_entity_poly.pdbx_strand_id
1 'polypeptide(L)'
;MFYSSLTRWAAFAAFMSFLGFTQYPGTLRYRKSFNVWPPWDATFDYVVVGGGTAGITIASRLAQNGSTVAVIEAGDYYELTHPTTRVPGAAAIGIGANVETATNIDWKFVANKVPGAGYRDIHYARGKCVGGSSALNYMIYHRPPRGAMDKWAEAVNDPSYKFDDVLPFYQKTAKFTEPDPQSGNADTPYNKSAFWNIGSPLHVSFPRYAMPFSRWVGKALTAMGLPEAEDFNSGRLSGHQFCTMTIRPFDESRCSSEAAFLQYDNHVGLMTIYQNTLAKKILFDNKKRATGIRANKYWDFTLTATKEVIISAGVFQSPQLLMVSGVGPAATLQEYGIPIISNLPGVGQNMWDHVFFGPSYQVKVSTFSMLAQSSFWFAAQLASYSFWRSGMLTNPSTDYLAFEKIPIPWRPSLSAEAEHELSWFPDDWPEVEYLAASAYVGNFSDPYAQQPEWPNQYASIIGCLVAPTSRGNVTIQSADIRDLPIISPNWLNSEADRKLAVSAYRRVRDTFQHPAMKDVLVGQEYFPGMKHQSDKELLGIVQKTMMTIFHASCTCKMGVQDDLSAVVDNRARVFGVTNLRVVDASAFPLFAARSSAVNHMLAEKIADNIINNS
;
A
#
# COMPACT_ATOMS: atom_id res chain seq x y z
N MET A 1 -14.59 34.46 -3.29
CA MET A 1 -14.50 32.99 -3.47
C MET A 1 -14.07 32.56 -4.87
N PHE A 2 -14.67 33.06 -5.97
CA PHE A 2 -14.32 32.63 -7.35
C PHE A 2 -12.90 32.98 -7.85
N TYR A 3 -12.28 34.07 -7.40
CA TYR A 3 -10.91 34.45 -7.82
C TYR A 3 -9.80 33.57 -7.19
N SER A 4 -10.08 32.93 -6.05
CA SER A 4 -9.10 32.07 -5.35
C SER A 4 -9.03 30.66 -5.93
N SER A 5 -10.10 30.14 -6.53
CA SER A 5 -10.10 28.82 -7.17
C SER A 5 -9.39 28.86 -8.52
N LEU A 6 -9.59 29.92 -9.32
CA LEU A 6 -8.94 30.08 -10.62
C LEU A 6 -7.41 30.18 -10.50
N THR A 7 -6.92 30.90 -9.49
CA THR A 7 -5.48 31.03 -9.22
C THR A 7 -4.86 29.74 -8.70
N ARG A 8 -5.60 28.95 -7.91
CA ARG A 8 -5.20 27.58 -7.51
C ARG A 8 -5.06 26.65 -8.71
N TRP A 9 -6.03 26.66 -9.62
CA TRP A 9 -5.98 25.86 -10.85
C TRP A 9 -4.89 26.33 -11.82
N ALA A 10 -4.65 27.64 -11.95
CA ALA A 10 -3.58 28.18 -12.79
C ALA A 10 -2.19 27.82 -12.24
N ALA A 11 -1.97 27.89 -10.93
CA ALA A 11 -0.70 27.47 -10.31
C ALA A 11 -0.49 25.95 -10.40
N PHE A 12 -1.55 25.15 -10.24
CA PHE A 12 -1.52 23.71 -10.43
C PHE A 12 -1.26 23.33 -11.90
N ALA A 13 -1.90 23.99 -12.86
CA ALA A 13 -1.66 23.77 -14.28
C ALA A 13 -0.25 24.24 -14.72
N ALA A 14 0.26 25.32 -14.14
CA ALA A 14 1.64 25.77 -14.34
C ALA A 14 2.63 24.76 -13.75
N PHE A 15 2.32 24.13 -12.61
CA PHE A 15 3.10 23.03 -12.01
C PHE A 15 3.11 21.78 -12.89
N MET A 16 1.96 21.37 -13.44
CA MET A 16 1.86 20.25 -14.38
C MET A 16 2.68 20.52 -15.65
N SER A 17 2.59 21.73 -16.20
CA SER A 17 3.37 22.15 -17.37
C SER A 17 4.87 22.28 -17.08
N PHE A 18 5.27 22.81 -15.92
CA PHE A 18 6.68 23.01 -15.56
C PHE A 18 7.40 21.68 -15.31
N LEU A 19 6.74 20.71 -14.65
CA LEU A 19 7.25 19.34 -14.50
C LEU A 19 7.36 18.61 -15.85
N GLY A 20 6.47 18.90 -16.79
CA GLY A 20 6.54 18.37 -18.15
C GLY A 20 7.68 18.96 -19.01
N PHE A 21 8.07 20.21 -18.77
CA PHE A 21 9.02 20.94 -19.64
C PHE A 21 10.45 21.10 -19.09
N THR A 22 10.69 21.03 -17.77
CA THR A 22 11.99 21.48 -17.20
C THR A 22 12.78 20.45 -16.41
N GLN A 23 12.34 19.18 -16.33
CA GLN A 23 13.15 18.14 -15.70
C GLN A 23 13.48 16.99 -16.64
N TYR A 24 14.77 16.96 -16.98
CA TYR A 24 15.57 15.84 -17.47
C TYR A 24 15.86 15.76 -18.99
N PRO A 25 16.92 16.45 -19.45
CA PRO A 25 17.74 15.95 -20.54
C PRO A 25 18.52 14.72 -20.03
N GLY A 26 17.93 13.52 -20.05
CA GLY A 26 18.67 12.31 -19.66
C GLY A 26 17.93 10.98 -19.51
N THR A 27 16.62 10.93 -19.29
CA THR A 27 15.93 9.68 -18.88
C THR A 27 15.13 8.97 -19.98
N LEU A 28 15.19 9.45 -21.23
CA LEU A 28 14.73 8.71 -22.42
C LEU A 28 15.74 7.66 -22.91
N ARG A 29 16.84 7.45 -22.17
CA ARG A 29 17.85 6.44 -22.51
C ARG A 29 17.34 5.04 -22.16
N TYR A 30 16.87 4.35 -23.20
CA TYR A 30 16.68 2.89 -23.30
C TYR A 30 15.46 2.27 -22.59
N ARG A 31 14.24 2.79 -22.80
CA ARG A 31 13.03 1.94 -22.67
C ARG A 31 12.78 1.18 -23.99
N LYS A 32 13.54 0.10 -24.21
CA LYS A 32 13.40 -0.80 -25.36
C LYS A 32 12.27 -1.85 -25.19
N SER A 33 11.33 -1.65 -24.26
CA SER A 33 10.10 -2.45 -24.20
C SER A 33 9.19 -2.02 -25.34
N PHE A 34 9.28 -2.71 -26.48
CA PHE A 34 8.41 -2.47 -27.62
C PHE A 34 6.95 -2.51 -27.16
N ASN A 35 6.20 -1.44 -27.47
CA ASN A 35 4.79 -1.58 -27.77
C ASN A 35 4.71 -2.70 -28.81
N VAL A 36 4.27 -3.90 -28.41
CA VAL A 36 3.99 -4.99 -29.37
C VAL A 36 2.81 -4.50 -30.19
N TRP A 37 3.14 -3.84 -31.29
CA TRP A 37 2.17 -3.32 -32.23
C TRP A 37 2.33 -4.07 -33.54
N PRO A 38 1.26 -4.68 -34.05
CA PRO A 38 -0.05 -4.84 -33.39
C PRO A 38 -0.03 -5.88 -32.24
N PRO A 39 -0.94 -5.81 -31.24
CA PRO A 39 -1.09 -6.89 -30.26
C PRO A 39 -1.73 -8.11 -30.94
N TRP A 40 -0.95 -9.18 -31.09
CA TRP A 40 -1.40 -10.46 -31.67
C TRP A 40 -1.25 -11.59 -30.67
N ASP A 41 -1.77 -12.76 -31.04
CA ASP A 41 -1.50 -13.99 -30.33
C ASP A 41 0.01 -14.24 -30.27
N ALA A 42 0.51 -14.56 -29.08
CA ALA A 42 1.92 -14.80 -28.83
C ALA A 42 2.11 -15.83 -27.72
N THR A 43 3.30 -16.42 -27.66
CA THR A 43 3.65 -17.48 -26.70
C THR A 43 4.89 -17.08 -25.92
N PHE A 44 4.84 -17.31 -24.61
CA PHE A 44 5.91 -17.02 -23.65
C PHE A 44 6.06 -18.20 -22.69
N ASP A 45 7.20 -18.30 -21.99
CA ASP A 45 7.35 -19.25 -20.89
C ASP A 45 6.35 -18.93 -19.77
N TYR A 46 6.26 -17.65 -19.41
CA TYR A 46 5.37 -17.17 -18.38
C TYR A 46 4.52 -16.00 -18.86
N VAL A 47 3.27 -15.98 -18.42
CA VAL A 47 2.37 -14.83 -18.58
C VAL A 47 2.00 -14.31 -17.20
N VAL A 48 2.47 -13.10 -16.87
CA VAL A 48 2.21 -12.40 -15.61
C VAL A 48 1.08 -11.38 -15.82
N VAL A 49 0.03 -11.45 -15.03
CA VAL A 49 -1.12 -10.54 -15.10
C VAL A 49 -1.04 -9.51 -13.98
N GLY A 50 -0.84 -8.24 -14.33
CA GLY A 50 -0.66 -7.13 -13.41
C GLY A 50 0.80 -6.71 -13.31
N GLY A 51 1.13 -5.54 -13.84
CA GLY A 51 2.45 -4.90 -13.75
C GLY A 51 2.66 -4.17 -12.43
N GLY A 52 2.20 -4.74 -11.32
CA GLY A 52 2.27 -4.13 -9.99
C GLY A 52 3.58 -4.38 -9.24
N THR A 53 3.53 -4.19 -7.92
CA THR A 53 4.68 -4.40 -7.01
C THR A 53 5.24 -5.83 -7.09
N ALA A 54 4.39 -6.84 -6.88
CA ALA A 54 4.79 -8.24 -6.96
C ALA A 54 5.01 -8.69 -8.43
N GLY A 55 4.12 -8.30 -9.34
CA GLY A 55 4.15 -8.73 -10.74
C GLY A 55 5.42 -8.33 -11.49
N ILE A 56 5.87 -7.08 -11.38
CA ILE A 56 7.15 -6.66 -11.98
C ILE A 56 8.32 -7.40 -11.32
N THR A 57 8.29 -7.57 -9.99
CA THR A 57 9.38 -8.24 -9.25
C THR A 57 9.57 -9.67 -9.76
N ILE A 58 8.51 -10.48 -9.81
CA ILE A 58 8.60 -11.86 -10.28
C ILE A 58 8.94 -11.94 -11.77
N ALA A 59 8.35 -11.07 -12.60
CA ALA A 59 8.64 -11.03 -14.03
C ALA A 59 10.11 -10.74 -14.31
N SER A 60 10.69 -9.74 -13.65
CA SER A 60 12.12 -9.42 -13.78
C SER A 60 13.02 -10.56 -13.33
N ARG A 61 12.72 -11.25 -12.22
CA ARG A 61 13.53 -12.39 -11.76
C ARG A 61 13.48 -13.57 -12.72
N LEU A 62 12.30 -13.89 -13.26
CA LEU A 62 12.15 -14.95 -14.27
C LEU A 62 12.90 -14.61 -15.57
N ALA A 63 12.82 -13.35 -16.02
CA ALA A 63 13.52 -12.88 -17.21
C ALA A 63 15.05 -12.86 -17.01
N GLN A 64 15.54 -12.46 -15.83
CA GLN A 64 16.97 -12.52 -15.47
C GLN A 64 17.50 -13.95 -15.47
N ASN A 65 16.65 -14.94 -15.24
CA ASN A 65 16.97 -16.36 -15.34
C ASN A 65 16.72 -16.96 -16.75
N GLY A 66 16.63 -16.14 -17.79
CA GLY A 66 16.58 -16.62 -19.18
C GLY A 66 15.19 -17.02 -19.69
N SER A 67 14.12 -16.82 -18.92
CA SER A 67 12.76 -17.15 -19.37
C SER A 67 12.10 -16.00 -20.13
N THR A 68 11.31 -16.31 -21.15
CA THR A 68 10.47 -15.32 -21.84
C THR A 68 9.22 -15.02 -21.03
N VAL A 69 8.94 -13.74 -20.78
CA VAL A 69 7.85 -13.30 -19.90
C VAL A 69 7.00 -12.22 -20.57
N ALA A 70 5.70 -12.41 -20.64
CA ALA A 70 4.74 -11.36 -20.95
C ALA A 70 4.15 -10.78 -19.66
N VAL A 71 4.15 -9.46 -19.50
CA VAL A 71 3.48 -8.76 -18.40
C VAL A 71 2.29 -7.99 -18.96
N ILE A 72 1.08 -8.33 -18.54
CA ILE A 72 -0.16 -7.65 -18.95
C ILE A 72 -0.50 -6.59 -17.90
N GLU A 73 -0.52 -5.31 -18.27
CA GLU A 73 -0.87 -4.20 -17.37
C GLU A 73 -1.99 -3.35 -17.97
N ALA A 74 -3.06 -3.14 -17.19
CA ALA A 74 -4.25 -2.43 -17.64
C ALA A 74 -4.05 -0.91 -17.77
N GLY A 75 -3.08 -0.35 -17.04
CA GLY A 75 -2.69 1.05 -17.12
C GLY A 75 -1.47 1.31 -17.98
N ASP A 76 -1.04 2.58 -18.00
CA ASP A 76 0.14 3.05 -18.72
C ASP A 76 1.33 3.24 -17.76
N TYR A 77 2.47 3.71 -18.28
CA TYR A 77 3.60 4.15 -17.48
C TYR A 77 3.29 5.47 -16.77
N TYR A 78 3.27 5.44 -15.43
CA TYR A 78 2.85 6.61 -14.65
C TYR A 78 3.87 7.75 -14.74
N GLU A 79 5.17 7.44 -14.92
CA GLU A 79 6.21 8.47 -15.07
C GLU A 79 6.01 9.31 -16.34
N LEU A 80 5.23 8.83 -17.31
CA LEU A 80 4.90 9.54 -18.55
C LEU A 80 3.52 10.20 -18.47
N THR A 81 2.51 9.48 -17.99
CA THR A 81 1.11 9.93 -18.03
C THR A 81 0.68 10.71 -16.78
N HIS A 82 1.40 10.59 -15.67
CA HIS A 82 1.13 11.29 -14.42
C HIS A 82 2.41 11.56 -13.58
N PRO A 83 3.41 12.29 -14.13
CA PRO A 83 4.75 12.42 -13.55
C PRO A 83 4.80 13.08 -12.17
N THR A 84 3.75 13.79 -11.76
CA THR A 84 3.63 14.40 -10.41
C THR A 84 3.76 13.39 -9.29
N THR A 85 3.26 12.17 -9.48
CA THR A 85 3.33 11.11 -8.47
C THR A 85 4.76 10.65 -8.20
N ARG A 86 5.74 11.00 -9.04
CA ARG A 86 7.17 10.80 -8.75
C ARG A 86 7.65 11.66 -7.59
N VAL A 87 7.01 12.79 -7.32
CA VAL A 87 7.37 13.71 -6.24
C VAL A 87 6.79 13.17 -4.93
N PRO A 88 7.59 12.87 -3.89
CA PRO A 88 7.07 12.30 -2.66
C PRO A 88 5.98 13.15 -1.98
N GLY A 89 6.13 14.47 -1.97
CA GLY A 89 5.12 15.40 -1.45
C GLY A 89 3.80 15.40 -2.21
N ALA A 90 3.72 14.80 -3.39
CA ALA A 90 2.47 14.65 -4.13
C ALA A 90 1.67 13.39 -3.73
N ALA A 91 2.14 12.57 -2.77
CA ALA A 91 1.49 11.31 -2.39
C ALA A 91 0.03 11.44 -1.95
N ALA A 92 -0.37 12.60 -1.42
CA ALA A 92 -1.73 12.87 -0.98
C ALA A 92 -2.70 13.25 -2.12
N ILE A 93 -2.20 13.47 -3.34
CA ILE A 93 -3.00 13.91 -4.48
C ILE A 93 -3.76 12.71 -5.07
N GLY A 94 -5.09 12.82 -5.09
CA GLY A 94 -6.00 11.89 -5.76
C GLY A 94 -6.16 10.53 -5.11
N ILE A 95 -5.95 10.45 -3.80
CA ILE A 95 -6.15 9.25 -2.98
C ILE A 95 -7.19 9.48 -1.86
N GLY A 96 -7.96 10.58 -1.94
CA GLY A 96 -8.95 10.94 -0.92
C GLY A 96 -10.14 9.97 -0.91
N ALA A 97 -10.93 10.00 0.17
CA ALA A 97 -12.14 9.21 0.31
C ALA A 97 -13.22 9.54 -0.73
N ASN A 98 -13.16 10.73 -1.34
CA ASN A 98 -13.98 11.09 -2.49
C ASN A 98 -13.32 10.62 -3.79
N VAL A 99 -14.01 9.74 -4.53
CA VAL A 99 -13.54 9.16 -5.81
C VAL A 99 -13.32 10.21 -6.89
N GLU A 100 -13.99 11.37 -6.80
CA GLU A 100 -13.80 12.47 -7.76
C GLU A 100 -12.39 13.08 -7.68
N THR A 101 -11.65 12.82 -6.59
CA THR A 101 -10.24 13.23 -6.49
C THR A 101 -9.31 12.33 -7.29
N ALA A 102 -9.75 11.13 -7.66
CA ALA A 102 -8.91 10.08 -8.21
C ALA A 102 -8.25 10.47 -9.54
N THR A 103 -6.96 10.13 -9.67
CA THR A 103 -6.18 10.40 -10.88
C THR A 103 -6.49 9.44 -12.03
N ASN A 104 -5.91 9.67 -13.21
CA ASN A 104 -6.03 8.79 -14.37
C ASN A 104 -5.27 7.46 -14.24
N ILE A 105 -4.40 7.33 -13.23
CA ILE A 105 -3.67 6.10 -12.92
C ILE A 105 -4.29 5.34 -11.73
N ASP A 106 -5.54 5.64 -11.40
CA ASP A 106 -6.32 4.93 -10.37
C ASP A 106 -7.42 4.08 -11.02
N TRP A 107 -7.68 2.91 -10.45
CA TRP A 107 -8.85 2.08 -10.77
C TRP A 107 -10.17 2.68 -10.31
N LYS A 108 -10.14 3.61 -9.35
CA LYS A 108 -11.33 4.29 -8.81
C LYS A 108 -12.33 3.34 -8.15
N PHE A 109 -11.84 2.33 -7.43
CA PHE A 109 -12.72 1.44 -6.67
C PHE A 109 -13.47 2.20 -5.59
N VAL A 110 -14.73 1.83 -5.36
CA VAL A 110 -15.54 2.39 -4.28
C VAL A 110 -16.11 1.26 -3.46
N ALA A 111 -15.80 1.23 -2.16
CA ALA A 111 -16.52 0.42 -1.20
C ALA A 111 -17.80 1.19 -0.81
N ASN A 112 -18.95 0.70 -1.26
CA ASN A 112 -20.22 1.41 -1.12
C ASN A 112 -20.86 1.11 0.25
N LYS A 113 -21.44 2.14 0.87
CA LYS A 113 -22.26 2.06 2.09
C LYS A 113 -21.65 1.22 3.21
N VAL A 114 -20.35 1.40 3.48
CA VAL A 114 -19.62 0.58 4.46
C VAL A 114 -20.19 0.80 5.87
N PRO A 115 -20.85 -0.20 6.52
CA PRO A 115 -21.54 0.01 7.80
C PRO A 115 -20.60 0.50 8.90
N GLY A 116 -19.39 -0.08 8.96
CA GLY A 116 -18.32 0.35 9.87
C GLY A 116 -17.96 1.82 9.71
N ALA A 117 -17.96 2.33 8.49
CA ALA A 117 -17.64 3.72 8.16
C ALA A 117 -18.86 4.67 8.24
N GLY A 118 -19.90 4.30 9.01
CA GLY A 118 -21.12 5.08 9.12
C GLY A 118 -21.91 5.16 7.81
N TYR A 119 -21.88 4.07 7.02
CA TYR A 119 -22.55 3.94 5.72
C TYR A 119 -22.06 4.93 4.64
N ARG A 120 -20.82 5.42 4.78
CA ARG A 120 -20.19 6.21 3.73
C ARG A 120 -19.75 5.34 2.56
N ASP A 121 -19.75 5.94 1.38
CA ASP A 121 -19.02 5.44 0.22
C ASP A 121 -17.56 5.87 0.36
N ILE A 122 -16.65 4.92 0.21
CA ILE A 122 -15.22 5.14 0.42
C ILE A 122 -14.47 4.78 -0.86
N HIS A 123 -13.84 5.77 -1.48
CA HIS A 123 -12.88 5.54 -2.54
C HIS A 123 -11.69 4.73 -2.01
N TYR A 124 -11.30 3.69 -2.73
CA TYR A 124 -10.17 2.84 -2.41
C TYR A 124 -9.14 2.94 -3.54
N ALA A 125 -8.20 3.86 -3.38
CA ALA A 125 -7.17 4.13 -4.38
C ALA A 125 -6.35 2.87 -4.69
N ARG A 126 -6.24 2.54 -5.99
CA ARG A 126 -5.48 1.40 -6.48
C ARG A 126 -4.80 1.74 -7.79
N GLY A 127 -3.48 1.62 -7.82
CA GLY A 127 -2.68 1.93 -9.01
C GLY A 127 -3.09 1.08 -10.22
N LYS A 128 -3.48 1.77 -11.29
CA LYS A 128 -3.72 1.29 -12.65
C LYS A 128 -2.63 1.87 -13.55
N CYS A 129 -1.43 1.33 -13.40
CA CYS A 129 -0.23 1.73 -14.12
C CYS A 129 0.86 0.69 -13.94
N VAL A 130 1.89 0.75 -14.79
CA VAL A 130 3.13 0.00 -14.54
C VAL A 130 3.72 0.49 -13.20
N GLY A 131 4.06 -0.43 -12.31
CA GLY A 131 4.38 -0.18 -10.91
C GLY A 131 3.21 -0.38 -9.94
N GLY A 132 1.97 -0.39 -10.45
CA GLY A 132 0.75 -0.54 -9.67
C GLY A 132 0.69 0.43 -8.49
N SER A 133 0.24 -0.04 -7.33
CA SER A 133 0.08 0.84 -6.15
C SER A 133 1.39 1.36 -5.55
N SER A 134 2.56 0.81 -5.93
CA SER A 134 3.83 1.42 -5.52
C SER A 134 4.06 2.80 -6.17
N ALA A 135 3.37 3.10 -7.27
CA ALA A 135 3.37 4.41 -7.93
C ALA A 135 2.49 5.46 -7.19
N LEU A 136 1.59 5.03 -6.31
CA LEU A 136 0.64 5.90 -5.59
C LEU A 136 0.87 5.95 -4.07
N ASN A 137 1.57 4.98 -3.49
CA ASN A 137 1.70 4.82 -2.03
C ASN A 137 2.38 6.01 -1.33
N TYR A 138 2.37 6.01 0.01
CA TYR A 138 3.14 6.97 0.84
C TYR A 138 4.63 6.64 0.97
N MET A 139 5.16 5.71 0.18
CA MET A 139 6.55 5.22 0.19
C MET A 139 7.05 4.60 1.50
N ILE A 140 6.33 4.69 2.61
CA ILE A 140 6.72 4.07 3.90
C ILE A 140 7.08 2.59 3.71
N TYR A 141 8.24 2.22 4.22
CA TYR A 141 8.81 0.88 4.14
C TYR A 141 9.14 0.38 5.54
N HIS A 142 8.56 -0.77 5.92
CA HIS A 142 8.92 -1.55 7.09
C HIS A 142 8.54 -3.02 6.88
N ARG A 143 8.99 -3.91 7.75
CA ARG A 143 8.78 -5.35 7.66
C ARG A 143 7.92 -5.87 8.82
N PRO A 144 7.22 -7.00 8.65
CA PRO A 144 6.41 -7.59 9.72
C PRO A 144 7.27 -7.99 10.93
N PRO A 145 6.67 -8.05 12.13
CA PRO A 145 7.33 -8.57 13.31
C PRO A 145 7.50 -10.10 13.21
N ARG A 146 8.42 -10.65 14.01
CA ARG A 146 8.75 -12.09 14.00
C ARG A 146 7.55 -12.96 14.32
N GLY A 147 6.78 -12.64 15.35
CA GLY A 147 5.58 -13.40 15.72
C GLY A 147 4.51 -13.41 14.63
N ALA A 148 4.39 -12.34 13.83
CA ALA A 148 3.50 -12.34 12.67
C ALA A 148 3.96 -13.32 11.57
N MET A 149 5.26 -13.40 11.34
CA MET A 149 5.83 -14.38 10.39
C MET A 149 5.77 -15.81 10.93
N ASP A 150 5.86 -16.01 12.24
CA ASP A 150 5.61 -17.31 12.87
C ASP A 150 4.15 -17.74 12.65
N LYS A 151 3.18 -16.84 12.85
CA LYS A 151 1.77 -17.10 12.51
C LYS A 151 1.57 -17.40 11.03
N TRP A 152 2.31 -16.74 10.13
CA TRP A 152 2.29 -17.05 8.71
C TRP A 152 2.78 -18.49 8.46
N ALA A 153 3.95 -18.85 9.00
CA ALA A 153 4.54 -20.17 8.87
C ALA A 153 3.62 -21.28 9.41
N GLU A 154 2.95 -21.03 10.55
CA GLU A 154 1.92 -21.90 11.11
C GLU A 154 0.74 -22.07 10.14
N ALA A 155 0.19 -20.96 9.61
CA ALA A 155 -0.99 -20.97 8.75
C ALA A 155 -0.78 -21.75 7.43
N VAL A 156 0.45 -21.79 6.94
CA VAL A 156 0.81 -22.46 5.68
C VAL A 156 1.56 -23.78 5.89
N ASN A 157 1.79 -24.16 7.16
CA ASN A 157 2.57 -25.32 7.58
C ASN A 157 3.94 -25.42 6.88
N ASP A 158 4.68 -24.30 6.84
CA ASP A 158 6.00 -24.22 6.22
C ASP A 158 6.92 -23.28 7.02
N PRO A 159 7.92 -23.82 7.74
CA PRO A 159 8.83 -23.01 8.55
C PRO A 159 9.69 -22.06 7.72
N SER A 160 9.83 -22.25 6.40
CA SER A 160 10.57 -21.33 5.53
C SER A 160 9.91 -19.96 5.36
N TYR A 161 8.74 -19.75 5.97
CA TYR A 161 8.09 -18.45 6.11
C TYR A 161 8.40 -17.73 7.43
N LYS A 162 9.19 -18.32 8.33
CA LYS A 162 9.68 -17.60 9.52
C LYS A 162 10.56 -16.43 9.12
N PHE A 163 10.60 -15.41 9.98
CA PHE A 163 11.24 -14.13 9.66
C PHE A 163 12.69 -14.28 9.17
N ASP A 164 13.50 -15.08 9.86
CA ASP A 164 14.92 -15.25 9.50
C ASP A 164 15.09 -15.96 8.16
N ASP A 165 14.20 -16.89 7.82
CA ASP A 165 14.20 -17.62 6.54
C ASP A 165 13.71 -16.76 5.37
N VAL A 166 12.84 -15.77 5.63
CA VAL A 166 12.39 -14.83 4.59
C VAL A 166 13.22 -13.55 4.50
N LEU A 167 14.02 -13.23 5.53
CA LEU A 167 14.87 -12.05 5.58
C LEU A 167 15.79 -11.91 4.35
N PRO A 168 16.43 -12.98 3.84
CA PRO A 168 17.21 -12.90 2.59
C PRO A 168 16.42 -12.36 1.39
N PHE A 169 15.14 -12.70 1.26
CA PHE A 169 14.30 -12.22 0.16
C PHE A 169 13.94 -10.73 0.32
N TYR A 170 13.74 -10.24 1.55
CA TYR A 170 13.61 -8.81 1.80
C TYR A 170 14.90 -8.04 1.50
N GLN A 171 16.05 -8.58 1.94
CA GLN A 171 17.36 -7.97 1.77
C GLN A 171 17.81 -7.93 0.31
N LYS A 172 17.46 -8.96 -0.47
CA LYS A 172 17.80 -9.06 -1.89
C LYS A 172 17.27 -7.87 -2.70
N THR A 173 16.03 -7.43 -2.45
CA THR A 173 15.40 -6.35 -3.22
C THR A 173 15.80 -4.94 -2.76
N ALA A 174 16.04 -4.75 -1.45
CA ALA A 174 16.16 -3.42 -0.86
C ALA A 174 17.61 -2.88 -0.86
N LYS A 175 17.85 -1.82 -1.65
CA LYS A 175 19.07 -0.99 -1.59
C LYS A 175 18.92 0.09 -0.52
N PHE A 176 19.46 -0.16 0.66
CA PHE A 176 19.41 0.79 1.77
C PHE A 176 20.41 1.94 1.62
N THR A 177 19.96 3.15 2.01
CA THR A 177 20.80 4.33 2.18
C THR A 177 20.51 4.96 3.54
N GLU A 178 21.58 5.24 4.29
CA GLU A 178 21.54 5.86 5.61
C GLU A 178 20.92 7.27 5.57
N PRO A 179 20.40 7.79 6.70
CA PRO A 179 19.95 9.18 6.78
C PRO A 179 21.02 10.16 6.31
N ASP A 180 20.61 11.23 5.63
CA ASP A 180 21.53 12.31 5.25
C ASP A 180 22.06 13.00 6.52
N PRO A 181 23.39 13.14 6.71
CA PRO A 181 23.93 13.82 7.90
C PRO A 181 23.46 15.27 8.07
N GLN A 182 22.91 15.90 7.02
CA GLN A 182 22.41 17.27 7.04
C GLN A 182 20.90 17.37 7.26
N SER A 183 20.17 16.25 7.29
CA SER A 183 18.72 16.25 7.47
C SER A 183 18.33 16.31 8.95
N GLY A 184 17.09 16.74 9.22
CA GLY A 184 16.53 16.80 10.58
C GLY A 184 16.22 15.43 11.21
N ASN A 185 16.53 14.34 10.52
CA ASN A 185 16.39 12.95 10.96
C ASN A 185 17.75 12.20 10.92
N ALA A 186 18.88 12.93 10.86
CA ALA A 186 20.23 12.36 10.83
C ALA A 186 20.57 11.46 12.04
N ASP A 187 19.92 11.72 13.19
CA ASP A 187 20.11 10.97 14.44
C ASP A 187 19.19 9.76 14.58
N THR A 188 18.38 9.44 13.56
CA THR A 188 17.45 8.30 13.61
C THR A 188 18.23 6.99 13.76
N PRO A 189 17.89 6.14 14.74
CA PRO A 189 18.43 4.80 14.84
C PRO A 189 18.13 3.95 13.59
N TYR A 190 19.04 3.07 13.22
CA TYR A 190 18.79 2.08 12.17
C TYR A 190 19.74 0.89 12.33
N ASN A 191 19.32 -0.28 11.83
CA ASN A 191 20.13 -1.50 11.86
C ASN A 191 20.65 -1.86 10.46
N LYS A 192 21.96 -1.70 10.23
CA LYS A 192 22.59 -2.02 8.93
C LYS A 192 22.43 -3.50 8.55
N SER A 193 22.41 -4.40 9.52
CA SER A 193 22.30 -5.85 9.26
C SER A 193 20.92 -6.25 8.73
N ALA A 194 19.90 -5.40 8.89
CA ALA A 194 18.60 -5.60 8.27
C ALA A 194 18.64 -5.51 6.73
N PHE A 195 19.74 -5.05 6.13
CA PHE A 195 19.89 -4.87 4.69
C PHE A 195 21.18 -5.51 4.18
N TRP A 196 21.17 -5.97 2.93
CA TRP A 196 22.42 -6.37 2.26
C TRP A 196 23.09 -5.16 1.62
N ASN A 197 24.41 -5.10 1.69
CA ASN A 197 25.19 -4.09 0.98
C ASN A 197 24.94 -4.12 -0.54
N ILE A 198 24.64 -5.31 -1.07
CA ILE A 198 24.34 -5.58 -2.49
C ILE A 198 22.83 -5.61 -2.81
N GLY A 199 21.95 -5.34 -1.84
CA GLY A 199 20.50 -5.35 -2.06
C GLY A 199 20.11 -4.38 -3.18
N SER A 200 19.23 -4.81 -4.08
CA SER A 200 18.88 -4.11 -5.33
C SER A 200 17.63 -4.72 -6.00
N PRO A 201 16.78 -3.94 -6.69
CA PRO A 201 17.00 -2.55 -7.11
C PRO A 201 16.14 -1.49 -6.41
N LEU A 202 15.32 -1.87 -5.42
CA LEU A 202 14.43 -0.95 -4.74
C LEU A 202 15.19 -0.08 -3.76
N HIS A 203 15.28 1.22 -4.00
CA HIS A 203 15.88 2.15 -3.03
C HIS A 203 15.01 2.29 -1.79
N VAL A 204 15.65 2.16 -0.62
CA VAL A 204 15.05 2.38 0.70
C VAL A 204 15.94 3.37 1.44
N SER A 205 15.44 4.56 1.73
CA SER A 205 16.19 5.64 2.38
C SER A 205 15.31 6.42 3.35
N PHE A 206 15.85 7.48 3.93
CA PHE A 206 15.06 8.49 4.63
C PHE A 206 14.85 9.70 3.71
N PRO A 207 13.71 10.42 3.82
CA PRO A 207 13.54 11.67 3.11
C PRO A 207 14.53 12.71 3.63
N ARG A 208 15.13 13.53 2.74
CA ARG A 208 16.06 14.60 3.15
C ARG A 208 15.42 15.67 4.03
N TYR A 209 14.11 15.87 3.91
CA TYR A 209 13.38 16.80 4.75
C TYR A 209 12.63 16.01 5.82
N ALA A 210 13.02 16.19 7.08
CA ALA A 210 12.26 15.68 8.23
C ALA A 210 11.15 16.68 8.59
N MET A 211 9.92 16.20 8.74
CA MET A 211 8.80 17.05 9.14
C MET A 211 9.01 17.58 10.56
N PRO A 212 8.92 18.91 10.79
CA PRO A 212 9.15 19.48 12.12
C PRO A 212 8.19 18.95 13.19
N PHE A 213 6.93 18.66 12.83
CA PHE A 213 5.93 18.15 13.76
C PHE A 213 6.30 16.77 14.32
N SER A 214 6.89 15.90 13.50
CA SER A 214 7.25 14.53 13.85
C SER A 214 8.15 14.41 15.08
N ARG A 215 9.12 15.33 15.23
CA ARG A 215 10.02 15.35 16.38
C ARG A 215 9.29 15.66 17.69
N TRP A 216 8.22 16.47 17.65
CA TRP A 216 7.39 16.75 18.82
C TRP A 216 6.59 15.52 19.24
N VAL A 217 6.06 14.77 18.27
CA VAL A 217 5.37 13.50 18.53
C VAL A 217 6.32 12.51 19.22
N GLY A 218 7.54 12.35 18.71
CA GLY A 218 8.57 11.51 19.35
C GLY A 218 8.84 11.89 20.81
N LYS A 219 9.04 13.19 21.10
CA LYS A 219 9.24 13.67 22.48
C LYS A 219 8.06 13.34 23.41
N ALA A 220 6.83 13.47 22.91
CA ALA A 220 5.65 13.16 23.69
C ALA A 220 5.54 11.65 23.97
N LEU A 221 5.74 10.81 22.96
CA LEU A 221 5.71 9.35 23.09
C LEU A 221 6.78 8.82 24.05
N THR A 222 8.02 9.32 23.96
CA THR A 222 9.09 8.99 24.91
C THR A 222 8.69 9.35 26.33
N ALA A 223 8.16 10.55 26.55
CA ALA A 223 7.75 11.00 27.88
C ALA A 223 6.54 10.23 28.44
N MET A 224 5.72 9.65 27.55
CA MET A 224 4.62 8.75 27.91
C MET A 224 5.06 7.30 28.11
N GLY A 225 6.36 7.01 28.02
CA GLY A 225 6.96 5.70 28.29
C GLY A 225 7.03 4.75 27.11
N LEU A 226 6.71 5.19 25.89
CA LEU A 226 6.96 4.40 24.68
C LEU A 226 8.41 4.65 24.23
N PRO A 227 9.30 3.65 24.19
CA PRO A 227 10.71 3.86 23.86
C PRO A 227 10.92 4.14 22.36
N GLU A 228 12.03 4.79 22.04
CA GLU A 228 12.52 4.90 20.66
C GLU A 228 12.91 3.51 20.14
N ALA A 229 12.43 3.18 18.94
CA ALA A 229 12.72 1.89 18.31
C ALA A 229 14.12 1.88 17.65
N GLU A 230 14.77 0.71 17.64
CA GLU A 230 16.09 0.55 16.98
C GLU A 230 15.98 0.62 15.46
N ASP A 231 14.98 -0.05 14.89
CA ASP A 231 14.59 -0.01 13.47
C ASP A 231 13.13 -0.54 13.34
N PHE A 232 12.60 -0.56 12.11
CA PHE A 232 11.35 -1.27 11.78
C PHE A 232 11.55 -2.36 10.71
N ASN A 233 12.80 -2.82 10.54
CA ASN A 233 13.20 -3.70 9.45
C ASN A 233 13.87 -5.01 9.94
N SER A 234 14.17 -5.14 11.23
CA SER A 234 14.79 -6.31 11.85
C SER A 234 13.80 -7.31 12.47
N GLY A 235 12.52 -7.19 12.14
CA GLY A 235 11.46 -8.08 12.62
C GLY A 235 10.88 -7.66 13.97
N ARG A 236 10.99 -6.37 14.30
CA ARG A 236 10.38 -5.74 15.49
C ARG A 236 9.74 -4.43 15.05
N LEU A 237 8.54 -4.15 15.54
CA LEU A 237 7.84 -2.89 15.25
C LEU A 237 7.63 -2.00 16.49
N SER A 238 7.59 -2.57 17.69
CA SER A 238 7.28 -1.82 18.91
C SER A 238 8.23 -0.64 19.17
N GLY A 239 7.69 0.51 19.54
CA GLY A 239 8.43 1.76 19.79
C GLY A 239 8.11 2.83 18.75
N HIS A 240 8.86 3.94 18.76
CA HIS A 240 8.65 5.06 17.85
C HIS A 240 9.94 5.55 17.19
N GLN A 241 9.90 6.05 15.95
CA GLN A 241 11.03 6.70 15.27
C GLN A 241 10.63 7.26 13.89
N PHE A 242 11.55 7.98 13.23
CA PHE A 242 11.43 8.24 11.80
C PHE A 242 11.52 6.94 11.00
N CYS A 243 10.75 6.82 9.92
CA CYS A 243 10.67 5.58 9.15
C CYS A 243 11.42 5.64 7.82
N THR A 244 11.89 4.47 7.39
CA THR A 244 12.44 4.28 6.04
C THR A 244 11.34 4.38 4.98
N MET A 245 11.70 4.86 3.80
CA MET A 245 10.80 5.07 2.66
C MET A 245 11.43 4.59 1.35
N THR A 246 10.60 4.20 0.40
CA THR A 246 11.02 3.88 -0.97
C THR A 246 11.23 5.15 -1.80
N ILE A 247 12.24 5.94 -1.42
CA ILE A 247 12.67 7.18 -2.08
C ILE A 247 14.09 6.99 -2.58
N ARG A 248 14.40 7.53 -3.76
CA ARG A 248 15.74 7.48 -4.33
C ARG A 248 16.58 8.60 -3.70
N PRO A 249 17.71 8.28 -3.05
CA PRO A 249 18.48 9.26 -2.26
C PRO A 249 19.20 10.30 -3.12
N PHE A 250 19.33 10.09 -4.43
CA PHE A 250 20.09 10.97 -5.32
C PHE A 250 19.22 11.99 -6.06
N ASP A 251 17.94 11.70 -6.28
CA ASP A 251 16.99 12.60 -6.96
C ASP A 251 15.72 12.89 -6.16
N GLU A 252 15.63 12.38 -4.92
CA GLU A 252 14.51 12.53 -3.98
C GLU A 252 13.13 12.22 -4.59
N SER A 253 13.09 11.32 -5.56
CA SER A 253 11.85 10.89 -6.18
C SER A 253 11.47 9.48 -5.72
N ARG A 254 10.18 9.18 -5.84
CA ARG A 254 9.60 7.87 -5.54
C ARG A 254 10.37 6.74 -6.24
N CYS A 255 10.67 5.69 -5.50
CA CYS A 255 11.16 4.42 -6.04
C CYS A 255 10.03 3.38 -6.07
N SER A 256 9.21 3.40 -7.12
CA SER A 256 8.19 2.37 -7.37
C SER A 256 8.80 1.11 -7.97
N SER A 257 8.04 0.01 -8.10
CA SER A 257 8.57 -1.19 -8.78
C SER A 257 8.88 -0.95 -10.27
N GLU A 258 8.14 -0.07 -10.96
CA GLU A 258 8.52 0.39 -12.30
C GLU A 258 9.91 1.04 -12.28
N ALA A 259 10.09 2.04 -11.41
CA ALA A 259 11.33 2.79 -11.33
C ALA A 259 12.53 1.92 -10.89
N ALA A 260 12.30 1.01 -9.95
CA ALA A 260 13.34 0.13 -9.41
C ALA A 260 13.74 -0.95 -10.42
N PHE A 261 12.79 -1.70 -10.98
CA PHE A 261 13.12 -2.88 -11.77
C PHE A 261 13.31 -2.58 -13.25
N LEU A 262 12.57 -1.61 -13.82
CA LEU A 262 12.58 -1.38 -15.27
C LEU A 262 13.61 -0.33 -15.72
N GLN A 263 14.14 0.51 -14.83
CA GLN A 263 15.20 1.47 -15.19
C GLN A 263 16.60 0.84 -15.24
N TYR A 264 16.80 -0.33 -14.64
CA TYR A 264 18.12 -0.98 -14.50
C TYR A 264 18.23 -2.33 -15.22
N ASP A 265 17.16 -2.83 -15.85
CA ASP A 265 17.17 -4.14 -16.49
C ASP A 265 17.88 -4.09 -17.85
N ASN A 266 19.11 -4.57 -17.92
CA ASN A 266 19.84 -4.79 -19.18
C ASN A 266 19.33 -6.02 -19.96
N HIS A 267 18.34 -6.75 -19.44
CA HIS A 267 17.82 -8.00 -20.01
C HIS A 267 16.60 -7.81 -20.94
N VAL A 268 16.55 -6.66 -21.61
CA VAL A 268 15.42 -6.12 -22.41
C VAL A 268 14.92 -7.02 -23.56
N GLY A 269 15.54 -8.17 -23.81
CA GLY A 269 15.08 -9.14 -24.83
C GLY A 269 14.05 -10.16 -24.34
N LEU A 270 13.92 -10.40 -23.03
CA LEU A 270 13.17 -11.54 -22.50
C LEU A 270 11.87 -11.17 -21.77
N MET A 271 11.69 -9.90 -21.39
CA MET A 271 10.45 -9.42 -20.77
C MET A 271 9.75 -8.44 -21.71
N THR A 272 8.47 -8.70 -21.98
CA THR A 272 7.61 -7.86 -22.82
C THR A 272 6.43 -7.34 -22.02
N ILE A 273 6.27 -6.02 -21.94
CA ILE A 273 5.17 -5.38 -21.21
C ILE A 273 4.08 -4.96 -22.19
N TYR A 274 2.88 -5.51 -22.00
CA TYR A 274 1.65 -5.14 -22.67
C TYR A 274 0.89 -4.15 -21.79
N GLN A 275 1.25 -2.87 -21.85
CA GLN A 275 0.57 -1.80 -21.13
C GLN A 275 -0.74 -1.37 -21.84
N ASN A 276 -1.62 -0.70 -21.10
CA ASN A 276 -3.00 -0.39 -21.51
C ASN A 276 -3.78 -1.63 -21.99
N THR A 277 -3.49 -2.80 -21.42
CA THR A 277 -4.06 -4.09 -21.83
C THR A 277 -4.75 -4.76 -20.65
N LEU A 278 -6.05 -5.05 -20.79
CA LEU A 278 -6.85 -5.71 -19.77
C LEU A 278 -6.81 -7.23 -19.97
N ALA A 279 -6.38 -7.97 -18.94
CA ALA A 279 -6.59 -9.42 -18.89
C ALA A 279 -8.07 -9.70 -18.62
N LYS A 280 -8.72 -10.47 -19.51
CA LYS A 280 -10.15 -10.75 -19.45
C LYS A 280 -10.48 -12.09 -18.82
N LYS A 281 -9.68 -13.11 -19.12
CA LYS A 281 -9.97 -14.48 -18.70
C LYS A 281 -8.72 -15.35 -18.74
N ILE A 282 -8.59 -16.24 -17.76
CA ILE A 282 -7.61 -17.33 -17.76
C ILE A 282 -8.17 -18.45 -18.64
N LEU A 283 -7.35 -18.97 -19.53
CA LEU A 283 -7.70 -20.08 -20.41
C LEU A 283 -7.22 -21.39 -19.79
N PHE A 284 -8.11 -22.39 -19.78
CA PHE A 284 -7.82 -23.73 -19.27
C PHE A 284 -8.02 -24.78 -20.35
N ASP A 285 -7.17 -25.82 -20.35
CA ASP A 285 -7.43 -27.02 -21.14
C ASP A 285 -8.39 -27.99 -20.43
N ASN A 286 -8.69 -29.12 -21.06
CA ASN A 286 -9.60 -30.14 -20.53
C ASN A 286 -9.10 -30.81 -19.24
N LYS A 287 -7.82 -30.66 -18.89
CA LYS A 287 -7.22 -31.15 -17.64
C LYS A 287 -7.14 -30.07 -16.57
N LYS A 288 -7.79 -28.92 -16.78
CA LYS A 288 -7.77 -27.76 -15.88
C LYS A 288 -6.36 -27.18 -15.71
N ARG A 289 -5.50 -27.31 -16.73
CA ARG A 289 -4.21 -26.63 -16.76
C ARG A 289 -4.40 -25.25 -17.38
N ALA A 290 -3.92 -24.20 -16.70
CA ALA A 290 -3.89 -22.87 -17.27
C ALA A 290 -2.91 -22.81 -18.44
N THR A 291 -3.39 -22.39 -19.61
CA THR A 291 -2.62 -22.37 -20.86
C THR A 291 -2.29 -20.95 -21.33
N GLY A 292 -2.94 -19.94 -20.77
CA GLY A 292 -2.72 -18.55 -21.18
C GLY A 292 -3.80 -17.60 -20.69
N ILE A 293 -3.75 -16.38 -21.20
CA ILE A 293 -4.68 -15.30 -20.88
C ILE A 293 -5.30 -14.77 -22.16
N ARG A 294 -6.63 -14.66 -22.18
CA ARG A 294 -7.32 -13.81 -23.15
C ARG A 294 -7.25 -12.37 -22.67
N ALA A 295 -6.70 -11.50 -23.49
CA ALA A 295 -6.47 -10.09 -23.18
C ALA A 295 -7.16 -9.18 -24.20
N ASN A 296 -7.31 -7.90 -23.85
CA ASN A 296 -7.88 -6.89 -24.73
C ASN A 296 -7.15 -5.56 -24.58
N LYS A 297 -6.84 -4.93 -25.71
CA LYS A 297 -6.33 -3.56 -25.78
C LYS A 297 -7.14 -2.73 -26.78
N TYR A 298 -7.18 -3.21 -28.02
CA TYR A 298 -8.02 -2.65 -29.10
C TYR A 298 -8.98 -3.70 -29.64
N TRP A 299 -8.49 -4.94 -29.73
CA TRP A 299 -9.24 -6.16 -30.00
C TRP A 299 -8.80 -7.24 -29.00
N ASP A 300 -9.50 -8.36 -29.00
CA ASP A 300 -9.15 -9.52 -28.19
C ASP A 300 -8.01 -10.32 -28.84
N PHE A 301 -7.05 -10.77 -28.03
CA PHE A 301 -5.95 -11.65 -28.42
C PHE A 301 -5.57 -12.57 -27.26
N THR A 302 -4.72 -13.57 -27.52
CA THR A 302 -4.33 -14.60 -26.56
C THR A 302 -2.83 -14.63 -26.33
N LEU A 303 -2.42 -14.52 -25.07
CA LEU A 303 -1.04 -14.77 -24.65
C LEU A 303 -0.95 -16.15 -24.03
N THR A 304 -0.27 -17.06 -24.72
CA THR A 304 -0.09 -18.45 -24.28
C THR A 304 1.13 -18.57 -23.37
N ALA A 305 0.99 -19.32 -22.28
CA ALA A 305 2.09 -19.66 -21.38
C ALA A 305 2.49 -21.13 -21.58
N THR A 306 3.76 -21.41 -21.90
CA THR A 306 4.25 -22.80 -22.01
C THR A 306 4.53 -23.42 -20.66
N LYS A 307 4.89 -22.61 -19.64
CA LYS A 307 5.13 -23.05 -18.26
C LYS A 307 3.96 -22.66 -17.35
N GLU A 308 3.86 -21.40 -16.93
CA GLU A 308 2.84 -21.00 -15.96
C GLU A 308 2.22 -19.62 -16.24
N VAL A 309 0.96 -19.47 -15.85
CA VAL A 309 0.27 -18.18 -15.72
C VAL A 309 0.39 -17.72 -14.26
N ILE A 310 0.80 -16.47 -14.05
CA ILE A 310 1.00 -15.87 -12.73
C ILE A 310 0.08 -14.66 -12.59
N ILE A 311 -0.85 -14.71 -11.64
CA ILE A 311 -1.77 -13.61 -11.37
C ILE A 311 -1.19 -12.71 -10.28
N SER A 312 -1.02 -11.43 -10.61
CA SER A 312 -0.48 -10.37 -9.76
C SER A 312 -1.32 -9.08 -9.89
N ALA A 313 -2.63 -9.22 -10.10
CA ALA A 313 -3.58 -8.13 -10.33
C ALA A 313 -3.95 -7.39 -9.02
N GLY A 314 -3.51 -7.91 -7.87
CA GLY A 314 -3.70 -7.35 -6.55
C GLY A 314 -5.00 -7.80 -5.87
N VAL A 315 -5.16 -7.36 -4.62
CA VAL A 315 -6.19 -7.83 -3.68
C VAL A 315 -7.62 -7.87 -4.23
N PHE A 316 -8.04 -6.93 -5.07
CA PHE A 316 -9.41 -6.91 -5.60
C PHE A 316 -9.55 -7.67 -6.91
N GLN A 317 -8.58 -7.54 -7.81
CA GLN A 317 -8.72 -8.05 -9.18
C GLN A 317 -8.16 -9.46 -9.37
N SER A 318 -7.25 -9.93 -8.52
CA SER A 318 -6.82 -11.33 -8.52
C SER A 318 -7.97 -12.29 -8.23
N PRO A 319 -8.76 -12.13 -7.15
CA PRO A 319 -9.95 -12.97 -6.94
C PRO A 319 -11.02 -12.74 -8.02
N GLN A 320 -11.20 -11.50 -8.50
CA GLN A 320 -12.13 -11.20 -9.59
C GLN A 320 -11.78 -11.97 -10.87
N LEU A 321 -10.51 -11.97 -11.27
CA LEU A 321 -10.03 -12.66 -12.46
C LEU A 321 -10.15 -14.18 -12.32
N LEU A 322 -9.89 -14.74 -11.13
CA LEU A 322 -10.16 -16.15 -10.85
C LEU A 322 -11.65 -16.47 -11.04
N MET A 323 -12.54 -15.67 -10.45
CA MET A 323 -14.00 -15.89 -10.52
C MET A 323 -14.53 -15.82 -11.95
N VAL A 324 -14.24 -14.76 -12.72
CA VAL A 324 -14.69 -14.67 -14.14
C VAL A 324 -14.07 -15.75 -15.03
N SER A 325 -13.01 -16.41 -14.57
CA SER A 325 -12.36 -17.55 -15.24
C SER A 325 -12.88 -18.92 -14.77
N GLY A 326 -13.87 -18.96 -13.89
CA GLY A 326 -14.48 -20.20 -13.41
C GLY A 326 -13.79 -20.84 -12.20
N VAL A 327 -12.93 -20.11 -11.49
CA VAL A 327 -12.27 -20.55 -10.26
C VAL A 327 -12.76 -19.68 -9.10
N GLY A 328 -13.59 -20.24 -8.22
CA GLY A 328 -14.17 -19.47 -7.11
C GLY A 328 -15.38 -20.15 -6.47
N PRO A 329 -16.19 -19.44 -5.65
CA PRO A 329 -17.34 -20.02 -4.98
C PRO A 329 -18.40 -20.47 -5.98
N ALA A 330 -18.75 -21.75 -5.98
CA ALA A 330 -19.68 -22.33 -6.96
C ALA A 330 -21.01 -21.58 -7.08
N ALA A 331 -21.58 -21.13 -5.95
CA ALA A 331 -22.83 -20.36 -5.94
C ALA A 331 -22.71 -19.04 -6.74
N THR A 332 -21.65 -18.28 -6.50
CA THR A 332 -21.38 -17.03 -7.23
C THR A 332 -21.13 -17.29 -8.71
N LEU A 333 -20.40 -18.35 -9.06
CA LEU A 333 -20.14 -18.69 -10.46
C LEU A 333 -21.44 -19.08 -11.18
N GLN A 334 -22.31 -19.83 -10.53
CA GLN A 334 -23.63 -20.22 -11.07
C GLN A 334 -24.56 -19.02 -11.25
N GLU A 335 -24.57 -18.09 -10.30
CA GLU A 335 -25.37 -16.86 -10.37
C GLU A 335 -25.11 -16.06 -11.66
N TYR A 336 -23.83 -15.99 -12.09
CA TYR A 336 -23.43 -15.28 -13.30
C TYR A 336 -23.26 -16.18 -14.53
N GLY A 337 -23.70 -17.44 -14.48
CA GLY A 337 -23.64 -18.36 -15.61
C GLY A 337 -22.21 -18.72 -16.05
N ILE A 338 -21.23 -18.64 -15.15
CA ILE A 338 -19.82 -18.94 -15.42
C ILE A 338 -19.57 -20.44 -15.25
N PRO A 339 -19.04 -21.14 -16.26
CA PRO A 339 -18.66 -22.55 -16.12
C PRO A 339 -17.64 -22.76 -14.99
N ILE A 340 -17.92 -23.69 -14.09
CA ILE A 340 -17.05 -23.97 -12.94
C ILE A 340 -15.88 -24.85 -13.40
N ILE A 341 -14.68 -24.29 -13.37
CA ILE A 341 -13.40 -25.01 -13.52
C ILE A 341 -13.00 -25.62 -12.17
N SER A 342 -13.03 -24.82 -11.10
CA SER A 342 -12.71 -25.25 -9.74
C SER A 342 -13.57 -24.52 -8.73
N ASN A 343 -14.22 -25.27 -7.84
CA ASN A 343 -14.98 -24.70 -6.72
C ASN A 343 -14.02 -24.40 -5.56
N LEU A 344 -13.66 -23.12 -5.41
CA LEU A 344 -12.83 -22.64 -4.32
C LEU A 344 -13.60 -21.56 -3.54
N PRO A 345 -14.32 -21.93 -2.46
CA PRO A 345 -15.14 -20.99 -1.71
C PRO A 345 -14.33 -19.89 -1.02
N GLY A 346 -13.02 -20.08 -0.82
CA GLY A 346 -12.11 -19.07 -0.26
C GLY A 346 -11.79 -17.90 -1.19
N VAL A 347 -12.02 -18.01 -2.50
CA VAL A 347 -11.71 -16.92 -3.45
C VAL A 347 -12.56 -15.68 -3.14
N GLY A 348 -11.88 -14.56 -2.91
CA GLY A 348 -12.49 -13.29 -2.53
C GLY A 348 -12.78 -13.16 -1.03
N GLN A 349 -12.55 -14.17 -0.20
CA GLN A 349 -12.88 -14.15 1.22
C GLN A 349 -11.67 -13.75 2.10
N ASN A 350 -11.89 -13.61 3.41
CA ASN A 350 -10.83 -13.33 4.39
C ASN A 350 -10.04 -12.04 4.08
N MET A 351 -10.69 -10.98 3.62
CA MET A 351 -9.98 -9.72 3.36
C MET A 351 -9.56 -9.08 4.69
N TRP A 352 -8.25 -8.86 4.84
CA TRP A 352 -7.66 -8.07 5.92
C TRP A 352 -7.42 -6.65 5.43
N ASP A 353 -7.66 -5.64 6.24
CA ASP A 353 -7.26 -4.26 5.93
C ASP A 353 -7.08 -3.44 7.21
N HIS A 354 -6.28 -2.38 7.11
CA HIS A 354 -5.99 -1.47 8.21
C HIS A 354 -6.76 -0.16 8.01
N VAL A 355 -7.41 0.31 9.08
CA VAL A 355 -8.15 1.57 9.08
C VAL A 355 -7.51 2.58 10.00
N PHE A 356 -7.58 3.84 9.61
CA PHE A 356 -7.02 4.95 10.34
C PHE A 356 -8.04 6.04 10.63
N PHE A 357 -7.77 6.80 11.69
CA PHE A 357 -8.56 7.94 12.15
C PHE A 357 -7.69 8.79 13.08
N GLY A 358 -8.10 10.01 13.40
CA GLY A 358 -7.40 10.79 14.41
C GLY A 358 -7.88 12.23 14.49
N PRO A 359 -7.62 12.90 15.63
CA PRO A 359 -7.87 14.32 15.75
C PRO A 359 -6.79 15.15 15.01
N SER A 360 -7.14 16.40 14.72
CA SER A 360 -6.20 17.38 14.18
C SER A 360 -6.13 18.61 15.09
N TYR A 361 -4.95 19.20 15.18
CA TYR A 361 -4.66 20.38 15.99
C TYR A 361 -3.99 21.46 15.14
N GLN A 362 -4.20 22.72 15.51
CA GLN A 362 -3.39 23.81 14.97
C GLN A 362 -1.99 23.77 15.62
N VAL A 363 -0.95 24.00 14.81
CA VAL A 363 0.45 23.95 15.24
C VAL A 363 1.21 25.21 14.83
N LYS A 364 2.37 25.45 15.47
CA LYS A 364 3.26 26.60 15.19
C LYS A 364 4.34 26.31 14.15
N VAL A 365 4.49 25.06 13.73
CA VAL A 365 5.49 24.63 12.75
C VAL A 365 4.89 24.56 11.35
N SER A 366 5.74 24.66 10.32
CA SER A 366 5.31 24.53 8.93
C SER A 366 4.78 23.12 8.62
N THR A 367 3.68 23.07 7.87
CA THR A 367 2.96 21.83 7.52
C THR A 367 2.50 21.87 6.06
N PHE A 368 2.04 20.75 5.53
CA PHE A 368 1.50 20.67 4.17
C PHE A 368 0.27 21.58 3.97
N SER A 369 -0.42 21.98 5.05
CA SER A 369 -1.49 22.98 4.98
C SER A 369 -1.02 24.28 4.31
N MET A 370 0.23 24.70 4.54
CA MET A 370 0.81 25.86 3.87
C MET A 370 0.89 25.68 2.34
N LEU A 371 1.29 24.50 1.87
CA LEU A 371 1.47 24.21 0.44
C LEU A 371 0.14 24.19 -0.30
N ALA A 372 -0.90 23.68 0.35
CA ALA A 372 -2.24 23.64 -0.22
C ALA A 372 -2.90 25.03 -0.34
N GLN A 373 -2.53 25.98 0.53
CA GLN A 373 -3.24 27.27 0.66
C GLN A 373 -2.46 28.48 0.14
N SER A 374 -1.13 28.39 0.00
CA SER A 374 -0.29 29.51 -0.44
C SER A 374 0.49 29.18 -1.70
N SER A 375 0.14 29.82 -2.82
CA SER A 375 0.83 29.66 -4.11
C SER A 375 2.29 30.10 -4.05
N PHE A 376 2.61 31.14 -3.28
CA PHE A 376 3.99 31.59 -3.07
C PHE A 376 4.85 30.51 -2.41
N TRP A 377 4.40 29.97 -1.28
CA TRP A 377 5.15 28.93 -0.56
C TRP A 377 5.20 27.61 -1.34
N PHE A 378 4.14 27.27 -2.06
CA PHE A 378 4.14 26.14 -2.99
C PHE A 378 5.22 26.31 -4.07
N ALA A 379 5.28 27.47 -4.73
CA ALA A 379 6.29 27.76 -5.74
C ALA A 379 7.72 27.75 -5.15
N ALA A 380 7.91 28.25 -3.93
CA ALA A 380 9.21 28.21 -3.24
C ALA A 380 9.67 26.77 -2.93
N GLN A 381 8.76 25.90 -2.44
CA GLN A 381 9.07 24.49 -2.21
C GLN A 381 9.28 23.72 -3.52
N LEU A 382 8.56 24.08 -4.58
CA LEU A 382 8.78 23.53 -5.91
C LEU A 382 10.17 23.86 -6.45
N ALA A 383 10.62 25.10 -6.28
CA ALA A 383 11.97 25.51 -6.63
C ALA A 383 13.01 24.76 -5.79
N SER A 384 12.79 24.67 -4.47
CA SER A 384 13.63 23.91 -3.52
C SER A 384 13.85 22.46 -3.99
N TYR A 385 12.75 21.78 -4.32
CA TYR A 385 12.77 20.43 -4.85
C TYR A 385 13.45 20.34 -6.22
N SER A 386 13.16 21.28 -7.11
CA SER A 386 13.59 21.17 -8.51
C SER A 386 15.07 21.43 -8.73
N PHE A 387 15.64 22.41 -8.03
CA PHE A 387 17.04 22.79 -8.22
C PHE A 387 17.98 22.15 -7.20
N TRP A 388 17.50 21.88 -5.98
CA TRP A 388 18.35 21.42 -4.88
C TRP A 388 17.95 20.08 -4.29
N ARG A 389 16.85 19.46 -4.77
CA ARG A 389 16.33 18.19 -4.22
C ARG A 389 16.16 18.29 -2.70
N SER A 390 15.60 19.41 -2.24
CA SER A 390 15.42 19.72 -0.83
C SER A 390 14.02 20.29 -0.55
N GLY A 391 13.71 20.49 0.73
CA GLY A 391 12.43 21.03 1.17
C GLY A 391 11.33 19.98 1.29
N MET A 392 10.14 20.43 1.68
CA MET A 392 9.01 19.60 2.12
C MET A 392 8.52 18.61 1.06
N LEU A 393 8.73 18.89 -0.23
CA LEU A 393 8.28 18.03 -1.32
C LEU A 393 9.10 16.73 -1.49
N THR A 394 10.26 16.61 -0.83
CA THR A 394 11.01 15.35 -0.75
C THR A 394 10.37 14.34 0.20
N ASN A 395 9.32 14.73 0.93
CA ASN A 395 8.69 13.93 1.97
C ASN A 395 7.16 13.86 1.75
N PRO A 396 6.52 12.71 1.98
CA PRO A 396 5.08 12.52 1.76
C PRO A 396 4.19 13.02 2.90
N SER A 397 4.62 14.01 3.69
CA SER A 397 3.94 14.59 4.88
C SER A 397 3.88 13.71 6.13
N THR A 398 4.25 12.42 6.03
CA THR A 398 4.20 11.44 7.12
C THR A 398 5.47 10.60 7.12
N ASP A 399 6.36 10.85 8.08
CA ASP A 399 7.71 10.27 8.13
C ASP A 399 8.10 9.70 9.50
N TYR A 400 7.14 9.66 10.43
CA TYR A 400 7.36 9.20 11.79
C TYR A 400 6.26 8.25 12.19
N LEU A 401 6.66 7.08 12.66
CA LEU A 401 5.76 6.01 13.06
C LEU A 401 6.00 5.65 14.51
N ALA A 402 4.96 5.15 15.14
CA ALA A 402 5.05 4.47 16.41
C ALA A 402 4.13 3.26 16.42
N PHE A 403 4.51 2.20 17.12
CA PHE A 403 3.70 1.00 17.26
C PHE A 403 3.68 0.58 18.72
N GLU A 404 2.48 0.26 19.22
CA GLU A 404 2.33 -0.32 20.54
C GLU A 404 1.17 -1.31 20.59
N LYS A 405 1.23 -2.24 21.54
CA LYS A 405 0.02 -2.80 22.13
C LYS A 405 -0.39 -1.82 23.23
N ILE A 406 -1.63 -1.30 23.19
CA ILE A 406 -2.03 -0.28 24.16
C ILE A 406 -1.95 -0.92 25.56
N PRO A 407 -1.23 -0.35 26.53
CA PRO A 407 -1.12 -1.00 27.84
C PRO A 407 -2.45 -0.95 28.60
N ILE A 408 -2.68 -1.95 29.48
CA ILE A 408 -3.95 -2.18 30.20
C ILE A 408 -4.56 -0.91 30.83
N PRO A 409 -3.80 -0.03 31.52
CA PRO A 409 -4.37 1.18 32.13
C PRO A 409 -5.05 2.13 31.13
N TRP A 410 -4.68 2.08 29.85
CA TRP A 410 -5.19 2.96 28.79
C TRP A 410 -6.22 2.31 27.87
N ARG A 411 -6.70 1.10 28.20
CA ARG A 411 -7.78 0.40 27.48
C ARG A 411 -8.91 -0.08 28.40
N PRO A 412 -9.42 0.76 29.32
CA PRO A 412 -10.41 0.35 30.32
C PRO A 412 -11.76 -0.08 29.73
N SER A 413 -11.99 0.18 28.44
CA SER A 413 -13.22 -0.19 27.74
C SER A 413 -13.17 -1.57 27.07
N LEU A 414 -12.01 -2.25 27.01
CA LEU A 414 -11.94 -3.61 26.47
C LEU A 414 -12.73 -4.59 27.35
N SER A 415 -13.61 -5.37 26.73
CA SER A 415 -14.25 -6.51 27.41
C SER A 415 -13.32 -7.71 27.43
N ALA A 416 -13.60 -8.68 28.32
CA ALA A 416 -12.87 -9.94 28.37
C ALA A 416 -12.90 -10.67 27.01
N GLU A 417 -14.03 -10.61 26.29
CA GLU A 417 -14.16 -11.18 24.95
C GLU A 417 -13.26 -10.47 23.93
N ALA A 418 -13.20 -9.14 23.98
CA ALA A 418 -12.32 -8.36 23.11
C ALA A 418 -10.84 -8.63 23.41
N GLU A 419 -10.46 -8.75 24.69
CA GLU A 419 -9.10 -9.13 25.09
C GLU A 419 -8.76 -10.55 24.61
N HIS A 420 -9.70 -11.48 24.70
CA HIS A 420 -9.53 -12.84 24.19
C HIS A 420 -9.33 -12.86 22.68
N GLU A 421 -10.12 -12.10 21.90
CA GLU A 421 -9.91 -11.97 20.45
C GLU A 421 -8.52 -11.38 20.12
N LEU A 422 -8.11 -10.33 20.84
CA LEU A 422 -6.81 -9.68 20.62
C LEU A 422 -5.63 -10.54 21.07
N SER A 423 -5.85 -11.50 21.98
CA SER A 423 -4.80 -12.43 22.45
C SER A 423 -4.31 -13.40 21.37
N TRP A 424 -5.04 -13.55 20.26
CA TRP A 424 -4.58 -14.32 19.10
C TRP A 424 -3.33 -13.71 18.45
N PHE A 425 -3.18 -12.38 18.54
CA PHE A 425 -2.02 -11.67 18.02
C PHE A 425 -0.84 -11.79 19.00
N PRO A 426 0.34 -12.27 18.55
CA PRO A 426 1.56 -12.36 19.36
C PRO A 426 1.95 -11.04 20.03
N ASP A 427 2.73 -11.09 21.10
CA ASP A 427 3.13 -9.91 21.88
C ASP A 427 3.92 -8.87 21.09
N ASP A 428 4.74 -9.30 20.12
CA ASP A 428 5.52 -8.43 19.24
C ASP A 428 4.72 -7.93 18.02
N TRP A 429 3.47 -8.37 17.86
CA TRP A 429 2.54 -7.85 16.86
C TRP A 429 1.74 -6.69 17.46
N PRO A 430 2.04 -5.42 17.11
CA PRO A 430 1.36 -4.27 17.69
C PRO A 430 -0.13 -4.27 17.38
N GLU A 431 -0.92 -3.65 18.25
CA GLU A 431 -2.37 -3.47 18.03
C GLU A 431 -2.65 -2.20 17.23
N VAL A 432 -1.85 -1.16 17.47
CA VAL A 432 -2.04 0.18 16.93
C VAL A 432 -0.73 0.75 16.37
N GLU A 433 -0.84 1.37 15.20
CA GLU A 433 0.18 2.23 14.60
C GLU A 433 -0.24 3.69 14.78
N TYR A 434 0.70 4.54 15.18
CA TYR A 434 0.55 6.00 15.18
C TYR A 434 1.41 6.60 14.08
N LEU A 435 0.83 7.49 13.29
CA LEU A 435 1.54 8.22 12.25
C LEU A 435 1.48 9.71 12.51
N ALA A 436 2.64 10.37 12.53
CA ALA A 436 2.69 11.83 12.57
C ALA A 436 2.41 12.38 11.17
N ALA A 437 1.23 12.93 10.96
CA ALA A 437 0.86 13.59 9.70
C ALA A 437 0.98 15.11 9.85
N SER A 438 1.90 15.70 9.08
CA SER A 438 2.08 17.17 9.05
C SER A 438 1.05 17.84 8.13
N ALA A 439 -0.23 17.54 8.37
CA ALA A 439 -1.39 18.08 7.65
C ALA A 439 -2.67 17.90 8.47
N TYR A 440 -3.73 18.59 8.07
CA TYR A 440 -5.10 18.31 8.52
C TYR A 440 -5.64 17.05 7.83
N VAL A 441 -6.09 16.06 8.62
CA VAL A 441 -6.58 14.76 8.12
C VAL A 441 -8.10 14.74 7.95
N GLY A 442 -8.86 15.30 8.90
CA GLY A 442 -10.33 15.38 8.79
C GLY A 442 -11.00 14.04 8.51
N ASN A 443 -11.91 14.03 7.53
CA ASN A 443 -12.53 12.82 6.97
C ASN A 443 -11.78 12.26 5.75
N PHE A 444 -10.62 12.86 5.43
CA PHE A 444 -9.76 12.51 4.30
C PHE A 444 -10.46 12.57 2.93
N SER A 445 -11.53 13.36 2.75
CA SER A 445 -12.29 13.37 1.49
C SER A 445 -11.49 13.87 0.30
N ASP A 446 -10.76 14.97 0.49
CA ASP A 446 -9.77 15.49 -0.46
C ASP A 446 -8.57 15.99 0.36
N PRO A 447 -7.56 15.15 0.61
CA PRO A 447 -6.44 15.46 1.50
C PRO A 447 -5.71 16.76 1.15
N TYR A 448 -5.71 17.16 -0.11
CA TYR A 448 -5.09 18.40 -0.57
C TYR A 448 -6.03 19.60 -0.44
N ALA A 449 -7.25 19.50 -0.99
CA ALA A 449 -8.16 20.66 -1.04
C ALA A 449 -8.84 20.96 0.31
N GLN A 450 -8.96 19.97 1.20
CA GLN A 450 -9.64 20.12 2.50
C GLN A 450 -8.81 20.87 3.56
N GLN A 451 -7.55 21.22 3.26
CA GLN A 451 -6.67 21.88 4.24
C GLN A 451 -7.31 23.20 4.72
N PRO A 452 -7.30 23.52 6.02
CA PRO A 452 -7.92 24.75 6.52
C PRO A 452 -7.15 25.99 6.05
N GLU A 453 -7.79 27.16 6.16
CA GLU A 453 -7.27 28.42 5.60
C GLU A 453 -5.92 28.87 6.20
N TRP A 454 -5.07 29.42 5.33
CA TRP A 454 -3.82 30.11 5.69
C TRP A 454 -4.11 31.41 6.47
N PRO A 455 -3.29 31.84 7.44
CA PRO A 455 -1.91 31.43 7.76
C PRO A 455 -1.75 30.24 8.71
N ASN A 456 -2.84 29.69 9.24
CA ASN A 456 -2.79 28.65 10.26
C ASN A 456 -2.20 27.34 9.71
N GLN A 457 -1.42 26.64 10.53
CA GLN A 457 -0.81 25.35 10.20
C GLN A 457 -1.47 24.24 11.02
N TYR A 458 -1.61 23.04 10.45
CA TYR A 458 -2.33 21.95 11.10
C TYR A 458 -1.57 20.64 10.97
N ALA A 459 -1.62 19.86 12.04
CA ALA A 459 -1.04 18.53 12.07
C ALA A 459 -1.99 17.56 12.78
N SER A 460 -1.80 16.28 12.51
CA SER A 460 -2.61 15.19 13.05
C SER A 460 -1.68 14.07 13.51
N ILE A 461 -2.05 13.40 14.59
CA ILE A 461 -1.53 12.08 14.90
C ILE A 461 -2.63 11.12 14.49
N ILE A 462 -2.32 10.24 13.55
CA ILE A 462 -3.25 9.27 13.01
C ILE A 462 -3.08 7.98 13.83
N GLY A 463 -4.15 7.48 14.45
CA GLY A 463 -4.21 6.13 14.98
C GLY A 463 -4.72 5.17 13.90
N CYS A 464 -4.04 4.04 13.74
CA CYS A 464 -4.32 3.03 12.73
C CYS A 464 -4.40 1.65 13.40
N LEU A 465 -5.46 0.90 13.13
CA LEU A 465 -5.60 -0.48 13.63
C LEU A 465 -4.78 -1.43 12.77
N VAL A 466 -3.81 -2.12 13.38
CA VAL A 466 -2.89 -3.05 12.70
C VAL A 466 -3.00 -4.50 13.19
N ALA A 467 -3.90 -4.75 14.16
CA ALA A 467 -4.38 -6.07 14.56
C ALA A 467 -5.91 -6.19 14.39
N PRO A 468 -6.47 -5.95 13.20
CA PRO A 468 -7.92 -5.99 12.99
C PRO A 468 -8.44 -7.43 13.12
N THR A 469 -9.58 -7.58 13.77
CA THR A 469 -10.29 -8.86 13.93
C THR A 469 -11.44 -9.01 12.92
N SER A 470 -11.96 -7.91 12.40
CA SER A 470 -12.96 -7.93 11.33
C SER A 470 -12.39 -8.46 10.00
N ARG A 471 -13.21 -9.16 9.22
CA ARG A 471 -12.84 -9.70 7.89
C ARG A 471 -13.83 -9.26 6.82
N GLY A 472 -13.29 -8.76 5.72
CA GLY A 472 -14.04 -8.38 4.53
C GLY A 472 -14.08 -9.47 3.46
N ASN A 473 -14.70 -9.14 2.35
CA ASN A 473 -14.69 -9.95 1.13
C ASN A 473 -14.76 -9.09 -0.14
N VAL A 474 -14.49 -9.73 -1.27
CA VAL A 474 -14.56 -9.19 -2.62
C VAL A 474 -15.33 -10.21 -3.47
N THR A 475 -16.33 -9.77 -4.22
CA THR A 475 -17.08 -10.64 -5.15
C THR A 475 -17.28 -9.96 -6.50
N ILE A 476 -17.49 -10.76 -7.55
CA ILE A 476 -17.93 -10.25 -8.85
C ILE A 476 -19.39 -9.79 -8.79
N GLN A 477 -19.74 -8.85 -9.68
CA GLN A 477 -21.13 -8.41 -9.91
C GLN A 477 -21.66 -8.76 -11.30
N SER A 478 -20.80 -9.32 -12.15
CA SER A 478 -21.13 -9.81 -13.49
C SER A 478 -20.06 -10.81 -13.95
N ALA A 479 -20.28 -11.44 -15.11
CA ALA A 479 -19.30 -12.31 -15.75
C ALA A 479 -18.19 -11.56 -16.54
N ASP A 480 -18.19 -10.23 -16.54
CA ASP A 480 -17.23 -9.41 -17.27
C ASP A 480 -16.23 -8.73 -16.33
N ILE A 481 -14.94 -8.94 -16.56
CA ILE A 481 -13.86 -8.34 -15.75
C ILE A 481 -13.89 -6.80 -15.76
N ARG A 482 -14.51 -6.19 -16.78
CA ARG A 482 -14.62 -4.73 -16.93
C ARG A 482 -15.50 -4.11 -15.85
N ASP A 483 -16.45 -4.88 -15.34
CA ASP A 483 -17.30 -4.45 -14.24
C ASP A 483 -16.52 -4.64 -12.94
N LEU A 484 -16.15 -3.53 -12.29
CA LEU A 484 -15.37 -3.57 -11.06
C LEU A 484 -16.06 -4.43 -9.98
N PRO A 485 -15.31 -5.17 -9.16
CA PRO A 485 -15.88 -6.06 -8.17
C PRO A 485 -16.55 -5.28 -7.03
N ILE A 486 -17.47 -5.94 -6.35
CA ILE A 486 -18.05 -5.46 -5.09
C ILE A 486 -17.01 -5.70 -3.99
N ILE A 487 -16.66 -4.63 -3.26
CA ILE A 487 -15.72 -4.66 -2.15
C ILE A 487 -16.49 -4.42 -0.86
N SER A 488 -16.42 -5.39 0.06
CA SER A 488 -17.08 -5.34 1.36
C SER A 488 -16.03 -5.44 2.48
N PRO A 489 -15.46 -4.32 2.95
CA PRO A 489 -14.36 -4.38 3.92
C PRO A 489 -14.75 -4.83 5.32
N ASN A 490 -16.02 -4.63 5.71
CA ASN A 490 -16.54 -4.97 7.03
C ASN A 490 -15.72 -4.39 8.19
N TRP A 491 -15.10 -3.22 8.01
CA TRP A 491 -14.33 -2.58 9.07
C TRP A 491 -15.16 -2.36 10.34
N LEU A 492 -14.55 -2.50 11.51
CA LEU A 492 -15.18 -2.33 12.83
C LEU A 492 -16.44 -3.20 13.07
N ASN A 493 -16.55 -4.34 12.38
CA ASN A 493 -17.66 -5.28 12.56
C ASN A 493 -17.58 -6.02 13.90
N SER A 494 -16.37 -6.35 14.37
CA SER A 494 -16.17 -6.94 15.69
C SER A 494 -16.24 -5.89 16.82
N GLU A 495 -16.53 -6.36 18.04
CA GLU A 495 -16.48 -5.51 19.23
C GLU A 495 -15.05 -5.11 19.58
N ALA A 496 -14.09 -6.02 19.43
CA ALA A 496 -12.67 -5.77 19.68
C ALA A 496 -12.16 -4.58 18.86
N ASP A 497 -12.45 -4.54 17.55
CA ASP A 497 -12.00 -3.45 16.68
C ASP A 497 -12.62 -2.11 17.10
N ARG A 498 -13.91 -2.08 17.46
CA ARG A 498 -14.58 -0.85 17.91
C ARG A 498 -13.96 -0.29 19.19
N LYS A 499 -13.72 -1.16 20.18
CA LYS A 499 -13.17 -0.75 21.48
C LYS A 499 -11.69 -0.39 21.41
N LEU A 500 -10.92 -1.13 20.60
CA LEU A 500 -9.53 -0.79 20.31
C LEU A 500 -9.44 0.55 19.57
N ALA A 501 -10.35 0.84 18.63
CA ALA A 501 -10.39 2.12 17.94
C ALA A 501 -10.62 3.30 18.89
N VAL A 502 -11.56 3.16 19.83
CA VAL A 502 -11.82 4.17 20.86
C VAL A 502 -10.59 4.36 21.77
N SER A 503 -9.96 3.26 22.19
CA SER A 503 -8.74 3.30 23.03
C SER A 503 -7.58 3.98 22.29
N ALA A 504 -7.38 3.66 21.01
CA ALA A 504 -6.39 4.31 20.14
C ALA A 504 -6.67 5.82 20.01
N TYR A 505 -7.92 6.21 19.84
CA TYR A 505 -8.31 7.61 19.75
C TYR A 505 -8.00 8.40 21.04
N ARG A 506 -8.31 7.80 22.21
CA ARG A 506 -7.96 8.39 23.52
C ARG A 506 -6.45 8.51 23.68
N ARG A 507 -5.73 7.45 23.36
CA ARG A 507 -4.26 7.42 23.42
C ARG A 507 -3.63 8.53 22.58
N VAL A 508 -4.15 8.78 21.37
CA VAL A 508 -3.71 9.91 20.54
C VAL A 508 -3.99 11.27 21.19
N ARG A 509 -5.17 11.45 21.81
CA ARG A 509 -5.47 12.68 22.55
C ARG A 509 -4.55 12.89 23.73
N ASP A 510 -4.24 11.83 24.48
CA ASP A 510 -3.30 11.89 25.60
C ASP A 510 -1.92 12.36 25.10
N THR A 511 -1.47 11.88 23.94
CA THR A 511 -0.23 12.35 23.30
C THR A 511 -0.26 13.84 22.98
N PHE A 512 -1.34 14.35 22.40
CA PHE A 512 -1.49 15.79 22.15
C PHE A 512 -1.56 16.62 23.44
N GLN A 513 -2.20 16.11 24.49
CA GLN A 513 -2.37 16.82 25.76
C GLN A 513 -1.12 16.74 26.66
N HIS A 514 -0.16 15.89 26.33
CA HIS A 514 1.06 15.76 27.10
C HIS A 514 1.86 17.09 27.12
N PRO A 515 2.45 17.49 28.26
CA PRO A 515 3.19 18.76 28.37
C PRO A 515 4.30 18.95 27.33
N ALA A 516 4.87 17.86 26.80
CA ALA A 516 5.87 17.87 25.74
C ALA A 516 5.36 18.48 24.42
N MET A 517 4.05 18.48 24.16
CA MET A 517 3.44 19.06 22.95
C MET A 517 3.06 20.54 23.11
N LYS A 518 3.06 21.08 24.33
CA LYS A 518 2.52 22.41 24.64
C LYS A 518 3.09 23.52 23.76
N ASP A 519 4.39 23.46 23.47
CA ASP A 519 5.07 24.53 22.74
C ASP A 519 4.77 24.52 21.24
N VAL A 520 4.43 23.36 20.66
CA VAL A 520 4.09 23.24 19.23
C VAL A 520 2.61 23.53 18.95
N LEU A 521 1.72 23.34 19.93
CA LEU A 521 0.28 23.49 19.74
C LEU A 521 -0.19 24.95 19.81
N VAL A 522 -1.28 25.23 19.10
CA VAL A 522 -2.04 26.48 19.18
C VAL A 522 -3.46 26.16 19.60
N GLY A 523 -3.77 26.41 20.88
CA GLY A 523 -5.11 26.18 21.42
C GLY A 523 -5.44 24.71 21.67
N GLN A 524 -6.74 24.40 21.61
CA GLN A 524 -7.31 23.09 21.88
C GLN A 524 -7.48 22.28 20.59
N GLU A 525 -7.99 21.05 20.71
CA GLU A 525 -8.35 20.19 19.57
C GLU A 525 -9.19 20.94 18.55
N TYR A 526 -8.72 21.01 17.30
CA TYR A 526 -9.43 21.66 16.21
C TYR A 526 -10.51 20.75 15.63
N PHE A 527 -10.16 19.49 15.38
CA PHE A 527 -11.08 18.50 14.82
C PHE A 527 -10.99 17.18 15.60
N PRO A 528 -12.14 16.56 15.93
CA PRO A 528 -13.53 17.05 15.86
C PRO A 528 -13.85 18.08 16.96
N GLY A 529 -12.91 18.30 17.88
CA GLY A 529 -13.03 19.22 19.00
C GLY A 529 -13.32 18.50 20.32
N MET A 530 -13.03 19.20 21.42
CA MET A 530 -13.06 18.66 22.79
C MET A 530 -14.45 18.33 23.35
N LYS A 531 -15.53 18.52 22.60
CA LYS A 531 -16.90 18.23 23.06
C LYS A 531 -17.26 16.73 23.07
N HIS A 532 -16.56 15.92 22.28
CA HIS A 532 -16.81 14.49 22.18
C HIS A 532 -15.94 13.74 23.17
N GLN A 533 -16.51 13.13 24.21
CA GLN A 533 -15.73 12.54 25.32
C GLN A 533 -16.10 11.11 25.66
N SER A 534 -17.36 10.71 25.45
CA SER A 534 -17.80 9.34 25.71
C SER A 534 -17.33 8.36 24.63
N ASP A 535 -17.24 7.07 24.97
CA ASP A 535 -16.84 6.03 24.02
C ASP A 535 -17.77 5.98 22.80
N LYS A 536 -19.08 6.17 23.02
CA LYS A 536 -20.08 6.22 21.95
C LYS A 536 -19.86 7.40 21.01
N GLU A 537 -19.54 8.57 21.54
CA GLU A 537 -19.26 9.76 20.72
C GLU A 537 -17.96 9.58 19.94
N LEU A 538 -16.89 9.09 20.58
CA LEU A 538 -15.61 8.83 19.94
C LEU A 538 -15.74 7.80 18.82
N LEU A 539 -16.43 6.70 19.07
CA LEU A 539 -16.73 5.71 18.04
C LEU A 539 -17.52 6.35 16.90
N GLY A 540 -18.53 7.17 17.19
CA GLY A 540 -19.29 7.89 16.18
C GLY A 540 -18.44 8.82 15.32
N ILE A 541 -17.40 9.45 15.88
CA ILE A 541 -16.41 10.21 15.11
C ILE A 541 -15.57 9.28 14.24
N VAL A 542 -14.97 8.24 14.83
CA VAL A 542 -14.18 7.25 14.10
C VAL A 542 -14.96 6.72 12.90
N GLN A 543 -16.22 6.37 13.07
CA GLN A 543 -17.07 5.87 11.98
C GLN A 543 -17.23 6.91 10.85
N LYS A 544 -17.47 8.17 11.19
CA LYS A 544 -17.68 9.27 10.24
C LYS A 544 -16.41 9.73 9.53
N THR A 545 -15.22 9.45 10.10
CA THR A 545 -13.97 10.04 9.61
C THR A 545 -12.92 9.01 9.21
N MET A 546 -13.09 7.73 9.56
CA MET A 546 -12.08 6.72 9.26
C MET A 546 -11.83 6.60 7.77
N MET A 547 -10.64 6.12 7.43
CA MET A 547 -10.25 5.81 6.07
C MET A 547 -9.35 4.56 6.09
N THR A 548 -9.26 3.85 4.97
CA THR A 548 -8.25 2.80 4.82
C THR A 548 -6.87 3.42 4.69
N ILE A 549 -5.83 2.75 5.19
CA ILE A 549 -4.43 3.08 4.82
C ILE A 549 -3.98 2.31 3.55
N PHE A 550 -4.93 1.73 2.83
CA PHE A 550 -4.78 1.08 1.53
C PHE A 550 -4.01 -0.26 1.58
N HIS A 551 -4.20 -1.07 2.63
CA HIS A 551 -3.45 -2.32 2.83
C HIS A 551 -4.29 -3.61 2.75
N ALA A 552 -5.45 -3.55 2.10
CA ALA A 552 -6.25 -4.72 1.80
C ALA A 552 -5.39 -5.88 1.27
N SER A 553 -5.61 -7.08 1.82
CA SER A 553 -4.86 -8.29 1.50
C SER A 553 -5.69 -9.56 1.77
N CYS A 554 -5.10 -10.73 1.49
CA CYS A 554 -5.58 -12.06 1.89
C CYS A 554 -6.83 -12.62 1.18
N THR A 555 -7.29 -11.98 0.09
CA THR A 555 -8.47 -12.40 -0.69
C THR A 555 -8.30 -13.65 -1.55
N CYS A 556 -7.06 -14.13 -1.70
CA CYS A 556 -6.69 -15.41 -2.29
C CYS A 556 -5.82 -16.18 -1.28
N LYS A 557 -6.28 -16.26 -0.04
CA LYS A 557 -5.55 -16.75 1.14
C LYS A 557 -4.66 -17.96 0.84
N MET A 558 -3.38 -17.87 1.20
CA MET A 558 -2.47 -19.01 1.22
C MET A 558 -2.76 -19.93 2.41
N GLY A 559 -2.63 -21.24 2.23
CA GLY A 559 -2.86 -22.19 3.31
C GLY A 559 -2.49 -23.62 2.93
N VAL A 560 -2.95 -24.56 3.76
CA VAL A 560 -2.76 -26.00 3.55
C VAL A 560 -3.92 -26.60 2.74
N GLN A 561 -3.68 -27.77 2.13
CA GLN A 561 -4.65 -28.44 1.25
C GLN A 561 -6.01 -28.73 1.90
N ASP A 562 -6.04 -28.96 3.22
CA ASP A 562 -7.26 -29.28 3.97
C ASP A 562 -7.99 -28.02 4.51
N ASP A 563 -7.42 -26.82 4.35
CA ASP A 563 -8.09 -25.56 4.68
C ASP A 563 -9.02 -25.15 3.53
N LEU A 564 -10.33 -25.33 3.72
CA LEU A 564 -11.35 -24.96 2.74
C LEU A 564 -11.38 -23.45 2.40
N SER A 565 -10.80 -22.60 3.25
CA SER A 565 -10.67 -21.17 2.99
C SER A 565 -9.42 -20.80 2.18
N ALA A 566 -8.50 -21.75 1.98
CA ALA A 566 -7.29 -21.53 1.21
C ALA A 566 -7.55 -21.57 -0.30
N VAL A 567 -6.89 -20.67 -1.03
CA VAL A 567 -6.97 -20.55 -2.49
C VAL A 567 -5.67 -21.00 -3.14
N VAL A 568 -4.54 -20.72 -2.47
CA VAL A 568 -3.22 -21.13 -2.93
C VAL A 568 -2.45 -21.90 -1.86
N ASP A 569 -1.53 -22.75 -2.28
CA ASP A 569 -0.60 -23.42 -1.37
C ASP A 569 0.59 -22.53 -0.96
N ASN A 570 1.48 -23.06 -0.11
CA ASN A 570 2.71 -22.40 0.33
C ASN A 570 3.72 -22.07 -0.79
N ARG A 571 3.44 -22.45 -2.04
CA ARG A 571 4.20 -22.06 -3.24
C ARG A 571 3.37 -21.17 -4.17
N ALA A 572 2.29 -20.58 -3.65
CA ALA A 572 1.37 -19.72 -4.37
C ALA A 572 0.63 -20.39 -5.55
N ARG A 573 0.59 -21.73 -5.62
CA ARG A 573 -0.13 -22.48 -6.68
C ARG A 573 -1.61 -22.58 -6.33
N VAL A 574 -2.47 -22.29 -7.29
CA VAL A 574 -3.93 -22.31 -7.09
C VAL A 574 -4.45 -23.75 -6.95
N PHE A 575 -5.24 -24.02 -5.92
CA PHE A 575 -5.81 -25.35 -5.70
C PHE A 575 -6.81 -25.77 -6.78
N GLY A 576 -6.84 -27.07 -7.11
CA GLY A 576 -7.79 -27.65 -8.06
C GLY A 576 -7.52 -27.36 -9.55
N VAL A 577 -6.43 -26.64 -9.86
CA VAL A 577 -5.93 -26.38 -11.23
C VAL A 577 -4.41 -26.52 -11.26
N THR A 578 -3.81 -26.56 -12.45
CA THR A 578 -2.34 -26.62 -12.61
C THR A 578 -1.82 -25.47 -13.47
N ASN A 579 -0.52 -25.14 -13.34
CA ASN A 579 0.17 -24.07 -14.07
C ASN A 579 -0.40 -22.66 -13.83
N LEU A 580 -1.03 -22.45 -12.66
CA LEU A 580 -1.58 -21.17 -12.24
C LEU A 580 -1.09 -20.82 -10.84
N ARG A 581 -0.55 -19.60 -10.68
CA ARG A 581 -0.21 -19.02 -9.37
C ARG A 581 -0.89 -17.69 -9.12
N VAL A 582 -1.03 -17.33 -7.85
CA VAL A 582 -1.39 -15.96 -7.43
C VAL A 582 -0.26 -15.40 -6.57
N VAL A 583 0.43 -14.37 -7.05
CA VAL A 583 1.61 -13.77 -6.41
C VAL A 583 1.38 -12.28 -6.26
N ASP A 584 0.66 -11.90 -5.21
CA ASP A 584 0.46 -10.53 -4.75
C ASP A 584 -0.16 -10.52 -3.33
N ALA A 585 -0.56 -9.35 -2.83
CA ALA A 585 -1.16 -9.19 -1.50
C ALA A 585 -2.42 -10.03 -1.25
N SER A 586 -3.15 -10.46 -2.28
CA SER A 586 -4.28 -11.38 -2.13
C SER A 586 -3.82 -12.74 -1.58
N ALA A 587 -2.61 -13.20 -1.91
CA ALA A 587 -2.10 -14.50 -1.52
C ALA A 587 -1.63 -14.56 -0.06
N PHE A 588 -1.60 -13.46 0.67
CA PHE A 588 -1.18 -13.50 2.07
C PHE A 588 -2.17 -14.35 2.90
N PRO A 589 -1.71 -15.19 3.85
CA PRO A 589 -2.61 -15.92 4.76
C PRO A 589 -3.22 -15.01 5.83
N LEU A 590 -2.44 -14.01 6.26
CA LEU A 590 -2.71 -12.99 7.26
C LEU A 590 -1.79 -11.78 7.00
N PHE A 591 -1.99 -10.66 7.69
CA PHE A 591 -1.25 -9.44 7.38
C PHE A 591 -0.98 -8.53 8.59
N ALA A 592 0.28 -8.08 8.73
CA ALA A 592 0.82 -7.42 9.93
C ALA A 592 1.81 -6.26 9.67
N ALA A 593 1.93 -5.75 8.45
CA ALA A 593 2.97 -4.78 8.07
C ALA A 593 2.48 -3.78 7.00
N ARG A 594 3.37 -3.07 6.29
CA ARG A 594 3.04 -2.46 4.99
C ARG A 594 3.16 -3.48 3.87
N SER A 595 2.20 -3.46 2.96
CA SER A 595 2.07 -4.51 1.94
C SER A 595 3.20 -4.47 0.91
N SER A 596 3.81 -3.31 0.65
CA SER A 596 4.87 -3.17 -0.37
C SER A 596 6.07 -4.07 -0.11
N ALA A 597 6.60 -4.10 1.13
CA ALA A 597 7.75 -4.94 1.46
C ALA A 597 7.41 -6.43 1.34
N VAL A 598 6.25 -6.83 1.87
CA VAL A 598 5.79 -8.24 1.86
C VAL A 598 5.52 -8.73 0.42
N ASN A 599 5.00 -7.87 -0.46
CA ASN A 599 4.82 -8.20 -1.87
C ASN A 599 6.15 -8.51 -2.58
N HIS A 600 7.19 -7.70 -2.35
CA HIS A 600 8.52 -7.98 -2.90
C HIS A 600 9.10 -9.27 -2.35
N MET A 601 9.03 -9.49 -1.03
CA MET A 601 9.49 -10.73 -0.40
C MET A 601 8.80 -11.96 -0.99
N LEU A 602 7.47 -11.95 -1.08
CA LEU A 602 6.72 -13.07 -1.63
C LEU A 602 7.10 -13.32 -3.09
N ALA A 603 7.19 -12.27 -3.92
CA ALA A 603 7.58 -12.40 -5.31
C ALA A 603 9.01 -12.94 -5.49
N GLU A 604 9.98 -12.48 -4.68
CA GLU A 604 11.35 -13.00 -4.69
C GLU A 604 11.40 -14.47 -4.26
N LYS A 605 10.69 -14.85 -3.18
CA LYS A 605 10.64 -16.24 -2.69
C LYS A 605 10.00 -17.18 -3.71
N ILE A 606 8.90 -16.78 -4.32
CA ILE A 606 8.21 -17.61 -5.34
C ILE A 606 9.03 -17.67 -6.63
N ALA A 607 9.67 -16.57 -7.05
CA ALA A 607 10.59 -16.60 -8.19
C ALA A 607 11.76 -17.57 -7.95
N ASP A 608 12.37 -17.52 -6.76
CA ASP A 608 13.44 -18.45 -6.36
C ASP A 608 12.96 -19.90 -6.37
N ASN A 609 11.75 -20.17 -5.85
CA ASN A 609 11.15 -21.49 -5.90
C ASN A 609 10.98 -22.00 -7.34
N ILE A 610 10.50 -21.16 -8.26
CA ILE A 610 10.33 -21.50 -9.67
C ILE A 610 11.69 -21.77 -10.33
N ILE A 611 12.67 -20.90 -10.10
CA ILE A 611 13.99 -20.95 -10.75
C ILE A 611 14.81 -22.16 -10.30
N ASN A 612 14.82 -22.46 -8.99
CA ASN A 612 15.69 -23.48 -8.42
C ASN A 612 15.05 -24.88 -8.32
N ASN A 613 13.74 -25.00 -8.56
CA ASN A 613 13.03 -26.29 -8.53
C ASN A 613 12.32 -26.65 -9.85
N SER A 614 12.74 -26.05 -10.98
CA SER A 614 12.26 -26.42 -12.32
C SER A 614 13.11 -27.47 -13.03
#